data_AF-A0AAU6IT74-F1
#
_entry.id   AF-A0AAU6IT74-F1
#
_cell.length_a   1.000
_cell.length_b   1.000
_cell.length_c   1.000
_cell.angle_alpha   90.00
_cell.angle_beta   90.00
_cell.angle_gamma   90.00
#
_symmetry.space_group_name_H-M   'P 1'
#
loop_
_entity.id
_entity.type
_entity.pdbx_description
1 polymer ?
#
loop_
_entity_poly.entity_id
_entity_poly.type
_entity_poly.pdbx_seq_one_letter_code
_entity_poly.pdbx_strand_id
1 'polypeptide(L)'
;MANRTSTQNLRKRVRYHYRGNAAGSTLRLTLGCLLGLELRRVGSGKRMTFSTAGEATLTRWMATNARVCWVEQDEPWDLESRLISELDLPLNLDQNRRNAFHGRLKELRAQARQGARDLPIDT
;
A
#
# COMPACT_ATOMS: atom_id res chain seq x y z
N MET A 1 -21.76 4.24 -19.69
CA MET A 1 -21.01 5.10 -18.73
C MET A 1 -19.69 5.45 -19.38
N ALA A 2 -19.36 6.74 -19.53
CA ALA A 2 -18.09 7.13 -20.14
C ALA A 2 -16.92 6.66 -19.26
N ASN A 3 -16.09 5.76 -19.79
CA ASN A 3 -14.93 5.24 -19.10
C ASN A 3 -13.91 6.38 -18.97
N ARG A 4 -13.78 6.97 -17.77
CA ARG A 4 -12.89 8.10 -17.54
C ARG A 4 -11.46 7.60 -17.69
N THR A 5 -10.79 8.00 -18.76
CA THR A 5 -9.40 7.61 -19.02
C THR A 5 -8.53 8.00 -17.82
N SER A 6 -7.86 7.01 -17.24
CA SER A 6 -7.00 7.24 -16.08
C SER A 6 -5.87 8.21 -16.47
N THR A 7 -5.67 9.26 -15.68
CA THR A 7 -4.53 10.18 -15.85
C THR A 7 -3.21 9.63 -15.27
N GLN A 8 -3.28 8.42 -14.70
CA GLN A 8 -2.15 7.71 -14.12
C GLN A 8 -1.40 6.92 -15.19
N ASN A 9 -0.08 6.88 -15.04
CA ASN A 9 0.79 5.98 -15.81
C ASN A 9 1.77 5.30 -14.85
N LEU A 10 2.47 4.27 -15.33
CA LEU A 10 3.39 3.48 -14.51
C LEU A 10 4.42 4.36 -13.79
N ARG A 11 5.06 5.31 -14.50
CA ARG A 11 6.04 6.23 -13.92
C ARG A 11 5.45 7.03 -12.75
N LYS A 12 4.25 7.60 -12.91
CA LYS A 12 3.56 8.35 -11.84
C LYS A 12 3.27 7.44 -10.65
N ARG A 13 2.76 6.23 -10.88
CA ARG A 13 2.41 5.26 -9.83
C ARG A 13 3.63 4.78 -9.05
N VAL A 14 4.69 4.38 -9.75
CA VAL A 14 5.96 3.97 -9.12
C VAL A 14 6.54 5.10 -8.29
N ARG A 15 6.64 6.31 -8.85
CA ARG A 15 7.12 7.49 -8.11
C ARG A 15 6.26 7.75 -6.86
N TYR A 16 4.94 7.64 -7.00
CA TYR A 16 4.00 7.88 -5.90
C TYR A 16 4.20 6.88 -4.75
N HIS A 17 4.39 5.59 -5.03
CA HIS A 17 4.63 4.59 -3.99
C HIS A 17 6.00 4.72 -3.32
N TYR A 18 7.04 5.13 -4.08
CA TYR A 18 8.39 5.27 -3.54
C TYR A 18 8.64 6.58 -2.80
N ARG A 19 7.95 7.67 -3.17
CA ARG A 19 8.17 9.01 -2.59
C ARG A 19 7.00 9.54 -1.75
N GLY A 20 5.88 8.82 -1.73
CA GLY A 20 4.70 9.19 -0.96
C GLY A 20 4.75 8.72 0.50
N ASN A 21 3.58 8.65 1.12
CA ASN A 21 3.38 8.14 2.48
C ASN A 21 2.17 7.20 2.55
N ALA A 22 1.93 6.59 3.70
CA ALA A 22 0.87 5.60 3.88
C ALA A 22 -0.55 6.16 3.72
N ALA A 23 -0.76 7.47 3.89
CA ALA A 23 -2.07 8.09 3.65
C ALA A 23 -2.45 8.00 2.17
N GLY A 24 -1.46 8.10 1.28
CA GLY A 24 -1.67 8.05 -0.15
C GLY A 24 -1.46 6.66 -0.76
N SER A 25 -0.56 5.86 -0.21
CA SER A 25 -0.11 4.62 -0.82
C SER A 25 -0.50 3.39 0.01
N THR A 26 -1.39 2.57 -0.54
CA THR A 26 -1.79 1.27 0.04
C THR A 26 -0.60 0.29 0.19
N LEU A 27 0.36 0.32 -0.73
CA LEU A 27 1.60 -0.47 -0.62
C LEU A 27 2.37 -0.09 0.65
N ARG A 28 2.72 1.20 0.79
CA ARG A 28 3.36 1.75 1.99
C ARG A 28 2.60 1.42 3.29
N LEU A 29 1.28 1.62 3.31
CA LEU A 29 0.46 1.22 4.47
C LEU A 29 0.65 -0.25 4.83
N THR A 30 0.60 -1.13 3.83
CA THR A 30 0.75 -2.57 4.04
C THR A 30 2.15 -2.92 4.55
N LEU A 31 3.20 -2.40 3.92
CA LEU A 31 4.59 -2.65 4.33
C LEU A 31 4.89 -2.10 5.73
N GLY A 32 4.45 -0.89 6.05
CA GLY A 32 4.68 -0.33 7.38
C GLY A 32 3.97 -1.12 8.48
N CYS A 33 2.77 -1.63 8.23
CA CYS A 33 2.10 -2.55 9.16
C CYS A 33 2.90 -3.85 9.36
N LEU A 34 3.45 -4.43 8.28
CA LEU A 34 4.28 -5.64 8.36
C LEU A 34 5.59 -5.41 9.12
N LEU A 35 6.18 -4.22 8.99
CA LEU A 35 7.40 -3.83 9.68
C LEU A 35 7.14 -3.33 11.11
N GLY A 36 5.90 -3.34 11.59
CA GLY A 36 5.55 -2.90 12.94
C GLY A 36 5.70 -1.39 13.16
N LEU A 37 5.66 -0.58 12.11
CA LEU A 37 5.72 0.87 12.24
C LEU A 37 4.42 1.42 12.83
N GLU A 38 4.54 2.37 13.74
CA GLU A 38 3.39 2.97 14.40
C GLU A 38 2.62 3.90 13.46
N LEU A 39 1.35 3.58 13.23
CA LEU A 39 0.45 4.38 12.41
C LEU A 39 -0.20 5.46 13.28
N ARG A 40 -0.17 6.72 12.81
CA ARG A 40 -0.75 7.88 13.50
C ARG A 40 -1.75 8.60 12.61
N ARG A 41 -2.81 9.14 13.22
CA ARG A 41 -3.68 10.13 12.56
C ARG A 41 -2.97 11.47 12.50
N VAL A 42 -3.07 12.19 11.38
CA VAL A 42 -2.38 13.48 11.16
C VAL A 42 -3.31 14.57 10.62
N GLY A 43 -2.94 15.83 10.84
CA GLY A 43 -3.67 17.00 10.33
C GLY A 43 -5.11 17.06 10.85
N SER A 44 -6.10 17.00 9.95
CA SER A 44 -7.52 16.96 10.32
C SER A 44 -7.98 15.63 10.95
N GLY A 45 -7.07 14.69 11.20
CA GLY A 45 -7.35 13.37 11.77
C GLY A 45 -7.89 12.34 10.77
N LYS A 46 -8.24 12.76 9.55
CA LYS A 46 -8.75 11.87 8.48
C LYS A 46 -7.65 11.04 7.81
N ARG A 47 -6.42 11.56 7.80
CA ARG A 47 -5.26 10.91 7.16
C ARG A 47 -4.47 10.14 8.21
N MET A 48 -3.87 9.03 7.79
CA MET A 48 -3.00 8.21 8.64
C MET A 48 -1.65 8.00 7.97
N THR A 49 -0.55 8.20 8.70
CA THR A 49 0.83 8.00 8.22
C THR A 49 1.69 7.36 9.30
N PHE A 50 2.89 6.89 8.97
CA PHE A 50 3.82 6.33 9.96
C PHE A 50 4.69 7.38 10.65
N SER A 51 4.22 8.62 10.83
CA SER A 51 5.02 9.81 11.18
C SER A 51 6.15 10.11 10.17
N THR A 52 6.82 11.26 10.31
CA THR A 52 8.00 11.56 9.46
C THR A 52 9.11 10.52 9.65
N ALA A 53 9.35 10.08 10.88
CA ALA A 53 10.43 9.14 11.19
C ALA A 53 10.13 7.73 10.64
N GLY A 54 8.93 7.20 10.85
CA GLY A 54 8.56 5.89 10.34
C GLY A 54 8.45 5.85 8.82
N GLU A 55 7.97 6.91 8.17
CA GLU A 55 7.99 7.00 6.70
C GLU A 55 9.42 7.04 6.14
N ALA A 56 10.35 7.71 6.82
CA ALA A 56 11.76 7.71 6.43
C ALA A 56 12.39 6.31 6.58
N THR A 57 12.09 5.60 7.66
CA THR A 57 12.49 4.19 7.87
C THR A 57 11.94 3.29 6.77
N LEU A 58 10.65 3.40 6.47
CA LEU A 58 10.00 2.63 5.40
C LEU A 58 10.63 2.93 4.03
N THR A 59 10.96 4.19 3.74
CA THR A 59 11.62 4.56 2.48
C THR A 59 13.00 3.90 2.35
N ARG A 60 13.82 3.90 3.41
CA ARG A 60 15.12 3.21 3.40
C ARG A 60 14.96 1.70 3.21
N TRP A 61 13.98 1.11 3.89
CA TRP A 61 13.68 -0.31 3.75
C TRP A 61 13.26 -0.65 2.30
N MET A 62 12.36 0.13 1.71
CA MET A 62 11.94 -0.07 0.32
C MET A 62 13.09 0.11 -0.67
N ALA A 63 13.94 1.13 -0.49
CA ALA A 63 15.10 1.33 -1.38
C ALA A 63 16.06 0.12 -1.39
N THR A 64 16.18 -0.55 -0.23
CA THR A 64 17.04 -1.72 -0.07
C THR A 64 16.39 -2.99 -0.63
N ASN A 65 15.10 -3.21 -0.34
CA ASN A 65 14.44 -4.50 -0.52
C ASN A 65 13.48 -4.56 -1.72
N ALA A 66 12.91 -3.43 -2.15
CA ALA A 66 11.94 -3.42 -3.23
C ALA A 66 12.66 -3.25 -4.59
N ARG A 67 12.33 -4.16 -5.51
CA ARG A 67 12.70 -4.10 -6.92
C ARG A 67 11.43 -3.94 -7.75
N VAL A 68 11.53 -3.20 -8.85
CA VAL A 68 10.38 -2.94 -9.74
C VAL A 68 10.72 -3.49 -11.11
N CYS A 69 9.86 -4.37 -11.61
CA CYS A 69 9.88 -4.84 -12.98
C CYS A 69 8.62 -4.36 -13.69
N TRP A 70 8.68 -4.21 -15.01
CA TRP A 70 7.52 -3.90 -15.83
C TRP A 70 7.64 -4.60 -17.17
N VAL A 71 6.48 -4.81 -17.79
CA VAL A 71 6.35 -5.39 -19.11
C VAL A 71 5.29 -4.58 -19.87
N GLU A 72 5.53 -4.38 -21.16
CA GLU A 72 4.56 -3.76 -22.06
C GLU A 72 3.53 -4.79 -22.50
N GLN A 73 2.26 -4.37 -22.48
CA GLN A 73 1.10 -5.21 -22.71
C GLN A 73 0.02 -4.36 -23.35
N ASP A 74 -0.59 -4.85 -24.42
CA ASP A 74 -1.60 -4.12 -25.20
C ASP A 74 -2.92 -4.01 -24.43
N GLU A 75 -3.26 -5.05 -23.66
CA GLU A 75 -4.50 -5.15 -22.88
C GLU A 75 -4.20 -5.30 -21.38
N PRO A 76 -3.60 -4.29 -20.73
CA PRO A 76 -3.16 -4.40 -19.33
C PRO A 76 -4.32 -4.56 -18.34
N TRP A 77 -5.56 -4.28 -18.75
CA TRP A 77 -6.76 -4.45 -17.94
C TRP A 77 -7.12 -5.93 -17.69
N ASP A 78 -6.71 -6.84 -18.57
CA ASP A 78 -6.99 -8.28 -18.41
C ASP A 78 -5.95 -9.00 -17.53
N LEU A 79 -4.81 -8.37 -17.27
CA LEU A 79 -3.71 -8.99 -16.54
C LEU A 79 -3.91 -9.04 -15.03
N GLU A 80 -4.51 -8.01 -14.43
CA GLU A 80 -4.59 -7.93 -12.97
C GLU A 80 -5.31 -9.13 -12.36
N SER A 81 -6.52 -9.44 -12.86
CA SER A 81 -7.32 -10.58 -12.40
C SER A 81 -6.61 -11.91 -12.65
N ARG A 82 -5.99 -12.08 -13.82
CA ARG A 82 -5.22 -13.28 -14.16
C ARG A 82 -4.05 -13.48 -13.21
N LEU A 83 -3.19 -12.47 -13.05
CA LEU A 83 -2.03 -12.52 -12.16
C LEU A 83 -2.44 -12.79 -10.70
N ILE A 84 -3.51 -12.16 -10.20
CA ILE A 84 -4.01 -12.43 -8.84
C ILE A 84 -4.52 -13.87 -8.69
N SER A 85 -5.09 -14.46 -9.74
CA SER A 85 -5.59 -15.84 -9.69
C SER A 85 -4.48 -16.89 -9.82
N GLU A 86 -3.44 -16.60 -10.59
CA GLU A 86 -2.38 -17.54 -10.97
C GLU A 86 -1.15 -17.47 -10.04
N LEU A 87 -0.86 -16.31 -9.44
CA LEU A 87 0.35 -16.09 -8.63
C LEU A 87 0.05 -15.94 -7.15
N ASP A 88 1.05 -16.26 -6.33
CA ASP A 88 1.05 -15.93 -4.91
C ASP A 88 1.45 -14.46 -4.72
N LEU A 89 0.45 -13.57 -4.62
CA LEU A 89 0.64 -12.12 -4.42
C LEU A 89 0.25 -11.71 -2.99
N PRO A 90 1.04 -12.04 -1.96
CA PRO A 90 0.63 -11.96 -0.55
C PRO A 90 0.31 -10.56 -0.05
N LEU A 91 0.76 -9.51 -0.75
CA LEU A 91 0.49 -8.11 -0.40
C LEU A 91 -0.80 -7.54 -1.01
N ASN A 92 -1.42 -8.27 -1.96
CA ASN A 92 -2.69 -7.88 -2.58
C ASN A 92 -3.83 -8.34 -1.67
N LEU A 93 -4.67 -7.40 -1.23
CA LEU A 93 -5.85 -7.70 -0.40
C LEU A 93 -7.15 -7.76 -1.19
N ASP A 94 -7.24 -7.00 -2.28
CA ASP A 94 -8.40 -7.07 -3.16
C ASP A 94 -8.30 -8.32 -4.03
N GLN A 95 -9.44 -8.97 -4.28
CA GLN A 95 -9.57 -10.17 -5.12
C GLN A 95 -8.69 -11.38 -4.74
N ASN A 96 -7.95 -11.32 -3.63
CA ASN A 96 -6.93 -12.31 -3.25
C ASN A 96 -7.26 -13.07 -1.95
N ARG A 97 -8.54 -13.31 -1.67
CA ARG A 97 -8.99 -14.02 -0.45
C ARG A 97 -8.51 -15.48 -0.38
N ARG A 98 -8.13 -16.07 -1.51
CA ARG A 98 -7.55 -17.41 -1.62
C ARG A 98 -6.17 -17.53 -0.99
N ASN A 99 -5.45 -16.41 -0.83
CA ASN A 99 -4.10 -16.40 -0.33
C ASN A 99 -4.08 -16.70 1.18
N ALA A 100 -3.24 -17.65 1.61
CA ALA A 100 -3.15 -18.03 3.02
C ALA A 100 -2.77 -16.87 3.95
N PHE A 101 -2.02 -15.88 3.45
CA PHE A 101 -1.62 -14.70 4.21
C PHE A 101 -2.69 -13.59 4.26
N HIS A 102 -3.75 -13.68 3.47
CA HIS A 102 -4.79 -12.64 3.33
C HIS A 102 -5.42 -12.26 4.67
N GLY A 103 -5.86 -13.25 5.45
CA GLY A 103 -6.49 -13.06 6.76
C GLY A 103 -5.55 -12.32 7.71
N ARG A 104 -4.31 -12.79 7.82
CA ARG A 104 -3.29 -12.19 8.68
C ARG A 104 -2.97 -10.74 8.29
N LEU A 105 -2.81 -10.47 7.00
CA LEU A 105 -2.52 -9.12 6.50
C LEU A 105 -3.69 -8.15 6.75
N LYS A 106 -4.93 -8.64 6.58
CA LYS A 106 -6.14 -7.86 6.89
C LYS A 106 -6.20 -7.50 8.37
N GLU A 107 -5.93 -8.44 9.26
CA GLU A 107 -5.88 -8.22 10.71
C GLU A 107 -4.81 -7.21 11.11
N LEU A 108 -3.58 -7.35 10.61
CA LEU A 108 -2.48 -6.43 10.92
C LEU A 108 -2.83 -4.97 10.56
N ARG A 109 -3.44 -4.77 9.38
CA ARG A 109 -3.89 -3.44 8.96
C ARG A 109 -5.06 -2.92 9.80
N ALA A 110 -5.98 -3.80 10.22
CA ALA A 110 -7.08 -3.42 11.09
C ALA A 110 -6.57 -2.98 12.47
N GLN A 111 -5.66 -3.75 13.06
CA GLN A 111 -5.02 -3.44 14.35
C GLN A 111 -4.25 -2.12 14.29
N ALA A 112 -3.42 -1.90 13.28
CA ALA A 112 -2.67 -0.64 13.12
C ALA A 112 -3.61 0.57 12.98
N ARG A 113 -4.73 0.43 12.25
CA ARG A 113 -5.73 1.49 12.12
C ARG A 113 -6.49 1.74 13.42
N GLN A 114 -6.77 0.70 14.19
CA GLN A 114 -7.43 0.85 15.48
C GLN A 114 -6.50 1.57 16.47
N GLY A 115 -5.24 1.12 16.58
CA GLY A 115 -4.23 1.81 17.40
C GLY A 115 -4.08 3.29 17.02
N ALA A 116 -4.06 3.62 15.73
CA ALA A 116 -4.03 5.00 15.27
C ALA A 116 -5.24 5.84 15.70
N ARG A 117 -6.43 5.22 15.86
CA ARG A 117 -7.66 5.88 16.32
C ARG A 117 -7.71 6.07 17.83
N ASP A 118 -7.06 5.17 18.56
CA ASP A 118 -7.01 5.21 20.03
C ASP A 118 -5.97 6.23 20.52
N LEU A 119 -4.97 6.53 19.69
CA LEU A 119 -3.94 7.55 19.94
C LEU A 119 -4.44 8.96 19.57
N PRO A 120 -3.91 10.02 20.23
CA PRO A 120 -4.18 11.40 19.83
C PRO A 120 -3.71 11.67 18.40
N ILE A 121 -4.28 12.70 17.78
CA ILE A 121 -3.84 13.18 16.46
C ILE A 121 -2.44 13.77 16.63
N ASP A 122 -1.52 13.31 15.78
CA ASP A 122 -0.16 13.81 15.66
C ASP A 122 -0.21 15.14 14.87
N THR A 123 0.11 16.24 15.55
CA THR A 123 0.01 17.62 15.04
C THR A 123 1.21 18.01 14.20
#